data_AF-A0A382Z9R7-F1
#
_entry.id   AF-A0A382Z9R7-F1
#
_cell.length_a   1.000
_cell.length_b   1.000
_cell.length_c   1.000
_cell.angle_alpha   90.00
_cell.angle_beta   90.00
_cell.angle_gamma   90.00
#
_symmetry.space_group_name_H-M   'P 1'
#
loop_
_entity.id
_entity.type
_entity.pdbx_description
1 polymer ?
#
loop_
_entity_poly.entity_id
_entity_poly.type
_entity_poly.pdbx_seq_one_letter_code
_entity_poly.pdbx_strand_id
1 'polypeptide(L)'
;VPTISVELKHWGGISDSFVMGLKSCHTGKTIGGPAITLQFMPIREDYYQDAEEYQNVEEQLHRHALYLAEAGDVVVVDARGDLSSGVFGEMMLAYFHGKGGEGVVLDGCIRDSKKCWKRDLEFGLGDLSQTITSKPAFSPFASTIL
;
A
#
# COMPACT_ATOMS: atom_id res chain seq x y z
N VAL A 1 -0.23 8.33 -17.81
CA VAL A 1 -0.45 9.26 -16.68
C VAL A 1 -0.64 10.72 -17.10
N PRO A 2 0.26 11.38 -17.87
CA PRO A 2 0.14 12.82 -18.13
C PRO A 2 -1.16 13.23 -18.83
N THR A 3 -1.71 12.39 -19.71
CA THR A 3 -3.01 12.63 -20.35
C THR A 3 -4.18 12.63 -19.36
N ILE A 4 -4.19 11.70 -18.38
CA ILE A 4 -5.27 11.59 -17.40
C ILE A 4 -5.27 12.80 -16.45
N SER A 5 -4.09 13.25 -16.02
CA SER A 5 -3.96 14.44 -15.17
C SER A 5 -4.48 15.71 -15.84
N VAL A 6 -4.27 15.85 -17.16
CA VAL A 6 -4.78 16.99 -17.92
C VAL A 6 -6.31 16.93 -18.03
N GLU A 7 -6.87 15.77 -18.34
CA GLU A 7 -8.34 15.60 -18.43
C GLU A 7 -9.02 15.81 -17.07
N LEU A 8 -8.44 15.29 -15.98
CA LEU A 8 -8.96 15.50 -14.62
C LEU A 8 -8.95 16.97 -14.21
N LYS A 9 -7.93 17.73 -14.63
CA LYS A 9 -7.88 19.18 -14.40
C LYS A 9 -8.94 19.91 -15.22
N HIS A 10 -9.09 19.53 -16.49
CA HIS A 10 -9.99 20.22 -17.41
C HIS A 10 -11.47 19.95 -17.10
N TRP A 11 -11.84 18.70 -16.85
CA TRP A 11 -13.23 18.29 -16.61
C TRP A 11 -13.58 18.18 -15.13
N GLY A 12 -12.67 17.67 -14.31
CA GLY A 12 -12.88 17.44 -12.89
C GLY A 12 -12.46 18.61 -11.99
N GLY A 13 -11.77 19.63 -12.53
CA GLY A 13 -11.22 20.74 -11.74
C GLY A 13 -10.10 20.35 -10.77
N ILE A 14 -9.66 19.08 -10.80
CA ILE A 14 -8.63 18.55 -9.89
C ILE A 14 -7.26 18.94 -10.44
N SER A 15 -6.64 19.90 -9.76
CA SER A 15 -5.34 20.45 -10.18
C SER A 15 -4.16 19.59 -9.74
N ASP A 16 -4.32 18.90 -8.61
CA ASP A 16 -3.31 18.05 -7.99
C ASP A 16 -3.80 16.60 -7.99
N SER A 17 -3.45 15.88 -9.05
CA SER A 17 -3.99 14.55 -9.35
C SER A 17 -2.91 13.46 -9.38
N PHE A 18 -1.69 13.77 -8.93
CA PHE A 18 -0.57 12.83 -8.97
C PHE A 18 0.24 12.91 -7.69
N VAL A 19 0.63 11.76 -7.18
CA VAL A 19 1.51 11.67 -6.01
C VAL A 19 2.96 11.74 -6.49
N MET A 20 3.73 12.64 -5.90
CA MET A 20 5.14 12.82 -6.21
C MET A 20 6.02 11.81 -5.48
N GLY A 21 7.08 11.35 -6.15
CA GLY A 21 8.12 10.50 -5.56
C GLY A 21 7.88 9.00 -5.69
N LEU A 22 6.64 8.54 -5.91
CA LEU A 22 6.35 7.13 -6.18
C LEU A 22 7.14 6.64 -7.40
N LYS A 23 7.87 5.53 -7.22
CA LYS A 23 8.56 4.84 -8.31
C LYS A 23 7.85 3.53 -8.59
N SER A 24 7.49 3.32 -9.85
CA SER A 24 7.02 2.01 -10.28
C SER A 24 8.18 1.01 -10.24
N CYS A 25 7.96 -0.15 -9.61
CA CYS A 25 8.90 -1.27 -9.63
C CYS A 25 8.88 -2.00 -10.97
N HIS A 26 7.77 -1.92 -11.71
CA HIS A 26 7.61 -2.54 -13.03
C HIS A 26 7.48 -1.48 -14.11
N THR A 27 8.41 -1.46 -15.06
CA THR A 27 8.40 -0.49 -16.16
C THR A 27 7.40 -0.92 -17.23
N GLY A 28 6.62 0.02 -17.75
CA GLY A 28 5.71 -0.21 -18.89
C GLY A 28 4.31 -0.76 -18.55
N LYS A 29 4.03 -1.04 -17.27
CA LYS A 29 2.70 -1.44 -16.80
C LYS A 29 1.94 -0.24 -16.24
N THR A 30 0.64 -0.19 -16.52
CA THR A 30 -0.31 0.77 -15.95
C THR A 30 -1.40 -0.02 -15.25
N ILE A 31 -1.77 0.40 -14.05
CA ILE A 31 -2.84 -0.21 -13.24
C ILE A 31 -3.99 0.77 -13.08
N GLY A 32 -5.21 0.26 -12.90
CA GLY A 32 -6.37 1.09 -12.60
C GLY A 32 -7.55 0.24 -12.15
N GLY A 33 -8.20 0.66 -11.07
CA GLY A 33 -9.32 -0.04 -10.46
C GLY A 33 -9.85 0.72 -9.23
N PRO A 34 -10.87 0.17 -8.55
CA PRO A 34 -11.36 0.70 -7.28
C PRO A 34 -10.25 0.73 -6.23
N ALA A 35 -10.27 1.74 -5.36
CA ALA A 35 -9.17 1.97 -4.42
C ALA A 35 -9.54 1.49 -3.02
N ILE A 36 -8.84 0.47 -2.53
CA ILE A 36 -8.88 0.08 -1.12
C ILE A 36 -7.79 0.84 -0.39
N THR A 37 -8.19 1.81 0.42
CA THR A 37 -7.27 2.68 1.14
C THR A 37 -6.96 2.13 2.53
N LEU A 38 -5.67 2.19 2.89
CA LEU A 38 -5.13 1.84 4.19
C LEU A 38 -4.35 3.03 4.74
N GLN A 39 -4.83 3.58 5.84
CA GLN A 39 -4.18 4.72 6.49
C GLN A 39 -3.45 4.27 7.74
N PHE A 40 -2.17 4.63 7.85
CA PHE A 40 -1.35 4.40 9.03
C PHE A 40 -1.24 5.68 9.88
N MET A 41 -1.22 5.51 11.20
CA MET A 41 -0.99 6.58 12.17
C MET A 41 0.21 6.25 13.06
N PRO A 42 0.98 7.26 13.52
CA PRO A 42 2.03 7.04 14.51
C PRO A 42 1.45 6.37 15.75
N ILE A 43 2.17 5.38 16.27
CA ILE A 43 1.76 4.69 17.48
C ILE A 43 1.86 5.64 18.67
N ARG A 44 0.80 5.66 19.47
CA ARG A 44 0.77 6.35 20.76
C ARG A 44 1.40 5.47 21.83
N GLU A 45 2.70 5.63 22.06
CA GLU A 45 3.46 4.86 23.07
C GLU A 45 2.85 4.94 24.49
N ASP A 46 2.06 5.98 24.76
CA ASP A 46 1.33 6.18 26.02
C ASP A 46 0.07 5.33 26.16
N TYR A 47 -0.54 4.93 25.03
CA TYR A 47 -1.76 4.12 24.98
C TYR A 47 -1.44 2.64 24.70
N TYR A 48 -0.42 2.39 23.89
CA TYR A 48 0.03 1.06 23.51
C TYR A 48 1.20 0.61 24.41
N GLN A 49 0.90 0.30 25.68
CA GLN A 49 1.92 -0.14 26.65
C GLN A 49 2.26 -1.63 26.57
N ASP A 50 1.40 -2.45 25.95
CA ASP A 50 1.58 -3.90 25.93
C ASP A 50 1.41 -4.48 24.52
N ALA A 51 2.28 -5.43 24.19
CA ALA A 51 2.39 -6.14 22.92
C ALA A 51 1.19 -7.06 22.58
N GLU A 52 0.00 -6.74 23.08
CA GLU A 52 -1.24 -7.52 22.89
C GLU A 52 -1.86 -7.29 21.50
N GLU A 53 -1.55 -6.19 20.82
CA GLU A 53 -2.03 -5.86 19.46
C GLU A 53 -1.57 -6.86 18.39
N TYR A 54 -0.55 -7.68 18.68
CA TYR A 54 -0.11 -8.76 17.78
C TYR A 54 -0.77 -10.12 18.03
N GLN A 55 -1.53 -10.29 19.13
CA GLN A 55 -2.17 -11.58 19.44
C GLN A 55 -3.50 -11.78 18.71
N ASN A 56 -4.25 -10.70 18.48
CA ASN A 56 -5.51 -10.78 17.76
C ASN A 56 -5.29 -10.64 16.24
N VAL A 57 -5.29 -11.77 15.55
CA VAL A 57 -5.18 -11.83 14.08
C VAL A 57 -6.32 -11.06 13.39
N GLU A 58 -7.48 -10.96 14.05
CA GLU A 58 -8.66 -10.25 13.54
C GLU A 58 -8.54 -8.71 13.66
N GLU A 59 -7.72 -8.21 14.58
CA GLU A 59 -7.47 -6.76 14.77
C GLU A 59 -6.38 -6.23 13.84
N GLN A 60 -5.73 -7.10 13.06
CA GLN A 60 -4.74 -6.69 12.06
C GLN A 60 -5.42 -6.10 10.83
N LEU A 61 -5.77 -4.82 10.92
CA LEU A 61 -6.42 -4.02 9.87
C LEU A 61 -5.72 -4.12 8.50
N HIS A 62 -4.39 -4.25 8.47
CA HIS A 62 -3.63 -4.44 7.24
C HIS A 62 -3.93 -5.78 6.53
N ARG A 63 -4.28 -6.84 7.28
CA ARG A 63 -4.76 -8.11 6.71
C ARG A 63 -6.24 -8.02 6.34
N HIS A 64 -7.03 -7.31 7.14
CA HIS A 64 -8.46 -7.14 6.87
C HIS A 64 -8.71 -6.45 5.52
N ALA A 65 -7.96 -5.40 5.20
CA ALA A 65 -8.05 -4.77 3.89
C ALA A 65 -7.72 -5.71 2.72
N LEU A 66 -6.78 -6.66 2.91
CA LEU A 66 -6.50 -7.69 1.91
C LEU A 66 -7.61 -8.74 1.81
N TYR A 67 -8.31 -9.03 2.91
CA TYR A 67 -9.47 -9.91 2.88
C TYR A 67 -10.65 -9.29 2.14
N LEU A 68 -10.80 -7.97 2.21
CA LEU A 68 -11.81 -7.22 1.47
C LEU A 68 -11.52 -7.10 -0.03
N ALA A 69 -10.26 -7.24 -0.44
CA ALA A 69 -9.89 -7.12 -1.85
C ALA A 69 -10.60 -8.13 -2.75
N GLU A 70 -11.11 -7.62 -3.87
CA GLU A 70 -11.68 -8.36 -4.99
C GLU A 70 -10.78 -8.24 -6.23
N ALA A 71 -11.13 -8.99 -7.27
CA ALA A 71 -10.38 -8.97 -8.52
C ALA A 71 -10.54 -7.62 -9.23
N GLY A 72 -9.41 -7.00 -9.61
CA GLY A 72 -9.39 -5.68 -10.24
C GLY A 72 -9.19 -4.50 -9.27
N ASP A 73 -9.19 -4.74 -7.95
CA ASP A 73 -8.95 -3.68 -6.98
C ASP A 73 -7.48 -3.24 -6.93
N VAL A 74 -7.27 -1.99 -6.53
CA VAL A 74 -5.97 -1.40 -6.26
C VAL A 74 -5.89 -1.04 -4.78
N VAL A 75 -4.88 -1.57 -4.08
CA VAL A 75 -4.66 -1.23 -2.66
C VAL A 75 -3.77 0.02 -2.59
N VAL A 76 -4.23 1.06 -1.91
CA VAL A 76 -3.51 2.32 -1.72
C VAL A 76 -3.18 2.49 -0.25
N VAL A 77 -1.91 2.71 0.06
CA VAL A 77 -1.40 2.69 1.42
C VAL A 77 -0.73 4.02 1.72
N ASP A 78 -1.28 4.73 2.70
CA ASP A 78 -0.70 5.94 3.27
C ASP A 78 0.08 5.57 4.54
N ALA A 79 1.40 5.47 4.41
CA ALA A 79 2.32 5.30 5.54
C ALA A 79 3.17 6.55 5.80
N ARG A 80 2.71 7.72 5.31
CA ARG A 80 3.35 9.03 5.51
C ARG A 80 4.82 9.08 5.09
N GLY A 81 5.20 8.28 4.10
CA GLY A 81 6.58 8.18 3.62
C GLY A 81 7.55 7.58 4.65
N ASP A 82 7.07 6.88 5.67
CA ASP A 82 7.96 6.21 6.62
C ASP A 82 8.67 5.03 5.97
N LEU A 83 10.01 5.11 5.96
CA LEU A 83 10.86 4.04 5.47
C LEU A 83 11.28 3.11 6.61
N SER A 84 11.09 3.49 7.88
CA SER A 84 11.57 2.73 9.03
C SER A 84 10.86 1.39 9.20
N SER A 85 9.64 1.24 8.68
CA SER A 85 8.88 0.01 8.79
C SER A 85 8.34 -0.48 7.43
N GLY A 86 8.54 -1.77 7.16
CA GLY A 86 7.95 -2.42 6.00
C GLY A 86 6.48 -2.75 6.23
N VAL A 87 5.58 -2.05 5.53
CA VAL A 87 4.12 -2.19 5.71
C VAL A 87 3.60 -3.46 5.05
N PHE A 88 4.05 -3.75 3.84
CA PHE A 88 3.73 -4.98 3.12
C PHE A 88 4.96 -5.87 2.98
N GLY A 89 4.73 -7.18 2.96
CA GLY A 89 5.76 -8.18 2.71
C GLY A 89 5.28 -9.21 1.67
N GLU A 90 6.21 -10.07 1.27
CA GLU A 90 6.00 -11.06 0.19
C GLU A 90 4.72 -11.89 0.33
N MET A 91 4.39 -12.40 1.52
CA MET A 91 3.21 -13.25 1.72
C MET A 91 1.89 -12.50 1.48
N MET A 92 1.80 -11.25 1.91
CA MET A 92 0.59 -10.43 1.75
C MET A 92 0.39 -10.05 0.29
N LEU A 93 1.49 -9.71 -0.39
CA LEU A 93 1.50 -9.41 -1.81
C LEU A 93 1.16 -10.63 -2.67
N ALA A 94 1.66 -11.82 -2.32
CA ALA A 94 1.29 -13.06 -2.98
C ALA A 94 -0.20 -13.42 -2.77
N TYR A 95 -0.74 -13.16 -1.57
CA TYR A 95 -2.16 -13.37 -1.29
C TYR A 95 -3.05 -12.45 -2.13
N PHE A 96 -2.71 -11.16 -2.20
CA PHE A 96 -3.43 -10.18 -3.02
C PHE A 96 -3.40 -10.55 -4.52
N HIS A 97 -2.25 -11.00 -5.01
CA HIS A 97 -2.13 -11.48 -6.38
C HIS A 97 -2.98 -12.73 -6.64
N GLY A 98 -2.99 -13.69 -5.70
CA GLY A 98 -3.83 -14.89 -5.78
C GLY A 98 -5.33 -14.58 -5.82
N LYS A 99 -5.74 -13.43 -5.26
CA LYS A 99 -7.12 -12.91 -5.35
C LYS A 99 -7.43 -12.18 -6.66
N GLY A 100 -6.44 -11.88 -7.50
CA GLY A 100 -6.61 -11.15 -8.75
C GLY A 100 -6.60 -9.63 -8.61
N GLY A 101 -5.96 -9.10 -7.56
CA GLY A 101 -5.78 -7.66 -7.41
C GLY A 101 -4.92 -7.05 -8.53
N GLU A 102 -5.27 -5.85 -8.97
CA GLU A 102 -4.66 -5.16 -10.12
C GLU A 102 -3.30 -4.52 -9.75
N GLY A 103 -3.19 -3.97 -8.54
CA GLY A 103 -2.04 -3.15 -8.15
C GLY A 103 -1.97 -2.76 -6.68
N VAL A 104 -0.78 -2.34 -6.25
CA VAL A 104 -0.57 -1.75 -4.92
C VAL A 104 0.23 -0.46 -5.05
N VAL A 105 -0.32 0.63 -4.50
CA VAL A 105 0.33 1.93 -4.40
C VAL A 105 0.69 2.16 -2.94
N LEU A 106 1.97 2.37 -2.65
CA LEU A 106 2.47 2.44 -1.28
C LEU A 106 3.32 3.68 -1.04
N ASP A 107 2.85 4.54 -0.14
CA ASP A 107 3.56 5.72 0.36
C ASP A 107 4.37 5.36 1.62
N GLY A 108 5.43 4.55 1.45
CA GLY A 108 6.24 4.01 2.54
C GLY A 108 7.31 3.04 2.05
N CYS A 109 7.61 1.98 2.83
CA CYS A 109 8.56 0.92 2.49
C CYS A 109 7.90 -0.47 2.39
N ILE A 110 8.42 -1.30 1.47
CA ILE A 110 8.08 -2.73 1.32
C ILE A 110 9.18 -3.63 1.89
N ARG A 111 8.77 -4.61 2.70
CA ARG A 111 9.65 -5.66 3.22
C ARG A 111 9.91 -6.72 2.15
N ASP A 112 11.15 -7.23 2.10
CA ASP A 112 11.57 -8.26 1.14
C ASP A 112 11.34 -7.88 -0.34
N SER A 113 11.52 -6.61 -0.70
CA SER A 113 11.22 -6.11 -2.06
C SER A 113 11.92 -6.91 -3.15
N LYS A 114 13.18 -7.34 -2.90
CA LYS A 114 13.95 -8.21 -3.82
C LYS A 114 13.24 -9.52 -4.17
N LYS A 115 12.53 -10.14 -3.23
CA LYS A 115 11.79 -11.39 -3.48
C LYS A 115 10.47 -11.12 -4.19
N CYS A 116 9.84 -10.00 -3.87
CA CYS A 116 8.61 -9.54 -4.54
C CYS A 116 8.87 -9.26 -6.03
N TRP A 117 9.99 -8.61 -6.36
CA TRP A 117 10.41 -8.34 -7.74
C TRP A 117 10.78 -9.62 -8.51
N LYS A 118 11.34 -10.62 -7.83
CA LYS A 118 11.82 -11.86 -8.47
C LYS A 118 10.69 -12.84 -8.79
N ARG A 119 9.53 -12.69 -8.16
CA ARG A 119 8.37 -13.57 -8.34
C ARG A 119 7.48 -13.18 -9.50
N ASP A 120 7.88 -12.19 -10.30
CA ASP A 120 7.06 -11.66 -11.40
C ASP A 120 5.64 -11.40 -10.90
N LEU A 121 5.55 -10.82 -9.71
CA LEU A 121 4.28 -10.35 -9.16
C LEU A 121 3.86 -9.17 -10.04
N GLU A 122 3.15 -9.52 -11.11
CA GLU A 122 2.90 -8.73 -12.31
C GLU A 122 2.03 -7.48 -12.09
N PHE A 123 1.77 -7.11 -10.85
CA PHE A 123 0.96 -5.97 -10.48
C PHE A 123 1.81 -4.70 -10.32
N GLY A 124 1.21 -3.56 -10.65
CA GLY A 124 1.86 -2.25 -10.52
C GLY A 124 2.17 -1.97 -9.05
N LEU A 125 3.44 -1.98 -8.70
CA LEU A 125 3.92 -1.68 -7.36
C LEU A 125 4.58 -0.31 -7.41
N GLY A 126 3.89 0.71 -6.91
CA GLY A 126 4.46 2.03 -6.66
C GLY A 126 5.05 2.07 -5.26
N ASP A 127 6.37 2.23 -5.13
CA ASP A 127 7.08 2.31 -3.84
C ASP A 127 7.99 3.55 -3.84
N LEU A 128 8.20 4.16 -2.69
CA LEU A 128 9.09 5.30 -2.50
C LEU A 128 10.54 4.90 -2.25
N SER A 129 10.87 3.80 -1.54
CA SER A 129 12.27 3.31 -1.38
C SER A 129 12.47 2.20 -0.33
N GLN A 130 13.41 1.29 -0.67
CA GLN A 130 14.28 0.38 0.12
C GLN A 130 13.73 -0.43 1.32
N THR A 131 13.88 -1.75 1.20
CA THR A 131 13.64 -2.77 2.23
C THR A 131 14.35 -2.49 3.56
N ILE A 132 13.57 -2.36 4.63
CA ILE A 132 14.07 -2.31 6.01
C ILE A 132 13.30 -3.29 6.92
N THR A 133 13.99 -3.81 7.95
CA THR A 133 13.50 -4.83 8.91
C THR A 133 13.38 -4.27 10.33
N SER A 134 13.10 -2.97 10.50
CA SER A 134 12.95 -2.37 11.85
C SER A 134 11.51 -2.43 12.38
N LYS A 135 11.38 -2.29 13.70
CA LYS A 135 10.10 -2.23 14.43
C LYS A 135 9.16 -1.18 13.83
N PRO A 136 7.84 -1.44 13.76
CA PRO A 136 6.89 -0.44 13.28
C PRO A 136 6.79 0.74 14.25
N ALA A 137 6.96 1.95 13.73
CA ALA A 137 6.60 3.20 14.39
C ALA A 137 5.14 3.60 14.14
N PHE A 138 4.45 2.88 13.25
CA PHE A 138 3.11 3.18 12.77
C PHE A 138 2.20 1.95 12.88
N SER A 139 0.95 2.16 13.31
CA SER A 139 -0.11 1.15 13.31
C SER A 139 -1.18 1.49 12.26
N PRO A 140 -1.83 0.48 11.65
CA PRO A 140 -2.94 0.73 10.75
C PRO A 140 -4.10 1.32 11.55
N PHE A 141 -4.65 2.44 11.09
CA PHE A 141 -5.70 3.19 11.78
C PHE A 141 -7.07 2.96 11.16
N ALA A 142 -7.15 2.92 9.83
CA ALA A 142 -8.41 2.74 9.11
C ALA A 142 -8.20 2.05 7.76
N SER A 143 -9.20 1.27 7.35
CA SER A 143 -9.32 0.70 6.01
C SER A 143 -10.67 1.10 5.40
N THR A 144 -10.70 1.60 4.18
CA THR A 144 -11.95 2.00 3.50
C THR A 144 -11.85 1.75 2.00
N ILE A 145 -12.93 1.23 1.41
CA ILE A 145 -13.09 1.04 -0.03
C ILE A 145 -13.70 2.33 -0.60
N LEU A 146 -13.03 2.94 -1.58
CA LEU A 146 -13.46 4.14 -2.30
C LEU A 146 -13.91 3.81 -3.73
#